data_AF-A0A1C3RK73-F1
#
_entry.id   AF-A0A1C3RK73-F1
#
_cell.length_a   1.000
_cell.length_b   1.000
_cell.length_c   1.000
_cell.angle_alpha   90.00
_cell.angle_beta   90.00
_cell.angle_gamma   90.00
#
_symmetry.space_group_name_H-M   'P 1'
#
loop_
_entity.id
_entity.type
_entity.pdbx_description
1 polymer ?
#
loop_
_entity_poly.entity_id
_entity_poly.type
_entity_poly.pdbx_seq_one_letter_code
_entity_poly.pdbx_strand_id
1 'polypeptide(L)'
;MTRMSVPNVKTSIDRAIHAVEGRMTNGLSPASIMVAYFDWLVHMAHSPGKIGEMSENFARKTMDFNIWAARATMDPEIPDFIQPLPEDRRFRAEEWKQFPFNVLAQGFLLKEQWWHYATMGIPGVSKHHESMVSFGARQWLDIISPTNFFATNPQVLKTTMEQGGQNLVKGAENYWNEVMRNITDEHNAAESEFQVGKNLACTKGKVVYRNRLVELLQYEPTTKKVDAEPILIVPAWIMKYYILDLSQYNSLVKYLVDQGHTVFMLSWHNPTEKDRDLTMEDYVSQGVMECLKAVTTIVPDKKVHGVGYCLGGTLLTIAAAAMARDNDDRFKTITLFTTQTDFSEAGELMLFIDESQISYMEDMMWDQGYLDTKQMSGAFQLLRSFDLIWSKMVSEYLLGEQPRVNDLMSWNADATRMPYKMHTEYLRRLFLNNDLSAGRFEVGGKPIAISDIRTPIFAVATGKDHVAPWKSVYKIHQIVDTDVTFVLTNGGHNAGIVNEPGHPRRHYQIATKLDNDKFVPPQEWAERQDVVEGSWWEPWQEWLVKNSSGKVNPPSLGTPKGDYAPICDAPGTYVFEE
;
A
#
# COMPACT_ATOMS: atom_id res chain seq x y z
N MET A 1 20.78 5.99 -42.45
CA MET A 1 21.43 7.03 -41.61
C MET A 1 20.39 7.54 -40.63
N THR A 2 20.31 6.88 -39.48
CA THR A 2 19.40 7.19 -38.39
C THR A 2 19.95 8.42 -37.67
N ARG A 3 19.22 9.54 -37.70
CA ARG A 3 19.55 10.71 -36.88
C ARG A 3 19.47 10.29 -35.42
N MET A 4 20.61 10.14 -34.75
CA MET A 4 20.66 10.25 -33.30
C MET A 4 20.06 11.61 -32.94
N SER A 5 18.90 11.62 -32.29
CA SER A 5 18.30 12.84 -31.78
C SER A 5 19.20 13.36 -30.66
N VAL A 6 19.95 14.42 -30.94
CA VAL A 6 20.52 15.27 -29.89
C VAL A 6 19.35 15.71 -28.98
N PRO A 7 19.47 15.65 -27.65
CA PRO A 7 18.45 16.20 -26.75
C PRO A 7 18.19 17.65 -27.17
N ASN A 8 16.94 17.96 -27.51
CA ASN A 8 16.59 19.32 -27.92
C ASN A 8 16.85 20.23 -26.70
N VAL A 9 17.77 21.18 -26.86
CA VAL A 9 18.26 22.06 -25.78
C VAL A 9 17.13 22.74 -25.03
N LYS A 10 16.01 23.02 -25.72
CA LYS A 10 14.79 23.58 -25.11
C LYS A 10 14.17 22.61 -24.10
N THR A 11 13.89 21.38 -24.52
CA THR A 11 13.38 20.33 -23.62
C THR A 11 14.35 20.07 -22.46
N SER A 12 15.67 20.10 -22.67
CA SER A 12 16.63 19.89 -21.58
C SER A 12 16.63 21.00 -20.52
N ILE A 13 16.37 22.27 -20.90
CA ILE A 13 16.24 23.38 -19.96
C ILE A 13 14.94 23.25 -19.17
N ASP A 14 13.82 22.98 -19.85
CA ASP A 14 12.52 22.80 -19.21
C ASP A 14 12.56 21.65 -18.18
N ARG A 15 13.16 20.51 -18.57
CA ARG A 15 13.39 19.38 -17.67
C ARG A 15 14.26 19.73 -16.47
N ALA A 16 15.29 20.55 -16.65
CA ALA A 16 16.17 20.95 -15.55
C ALA A 16 15.47 21.87 -14.55
N ILE A 17 14.64 22.80 -15.04
CA ILE A 17 13.81 23.67 -14.19
C ILE A 17 12.81 22.81 -13.42
N HIS A 18 12.07 21.93 -14.12
CA HIS A 18 11.16 21.00 -13.45
C HIS A 18 11.93 20.15 -12.41
N ALA A 19 13.04 19.49 -12.75
CA ALA A 19 13.81 18.75 -11.75
C ALA A 19 14.16 19.56 -10.48
N VAL A 20 14.40 20.87 -10.59
CA VAL A 20 14.61 21.75 -9.43
C VAL A 20 13.34 21.98 -8.61
N GLU A 21 12.23 22.44 -9.20
CA GLU A 21 11.04 22.75 -8.38
C GLU A 21 10.43 21.47 -7.75
N GLY A 22 10.67 20.27 -8.29
CA GLY A 22 10.15 19.00 -7.74
C GLY A 22 10.96 18.50 -6.58
N ARG A 23 12.28 18.77 -6.60
CA ARG A 23 13.10 18.62 -5.39
C ARG A 23 12.65 19.59 -4.31
N MET A 24 12.21 20.80 -4.66
CA MET A 24 11.69 21.77 -3.68
C MET A 24 10.31 21.41 -3.13
N THR A 25 9.46 20.74 -3.92
CA THR A 25 8.09 20.37 -3.54
C THR A 25 7.93 18.92 -3.10
N ASN A 26 9.04 18.18 -2.95
CA ASN A 26 9.06 16.73 -2.68
C ASN A 26 8.20 15.92 -3.66
N GLY A 27 8.27 16.24 -4.95
CA GLY A 27 7.62 15.50 -6.04
C GLY A 27 6.21 15.96 -6.40
N LEU A 28 5.68 17.01 -5.77
CA LEU A 28 4.35 17.56 -6.10
C LEU A 28 4.42 18.69 -7.13
N SER A 29 3.66 18.59 -8.22
CA SER A 29 3.47 19.68 -9.21
C SER A 29 2.63 20.82 -8.62
N PRO A 30 3.19 22.04 -8.44
CA PRO A 30 2.41 23.20 -8.02
C PRO A 30 1.33 23.57 -9.05
N ALA A 31 1.62 23.35 -10.33
CA ALA A 31 0.69 23.62 -11.43
C ALA A 31 -0.58 22.76 -11.33
N SER A 32 -0.44 21.46 -11.07
CA SER A 32 -1.57 20.54 -10.86
C SER A 32 -2.50 21.04 -9.75
N ILE A 33 -1.93 21.39 -8.59
CA ILE A 33 -2.70 21.91 -7.44
C ILE A 33 -3.42 23.21 -7.81
N MET A 34 -2.73 24.15 -8.46
CA MET A 34 -3.32 25.43 -8.87
C MET A 34 -4.43 25.25 -9.91
N VAL A 35 -4.26 24.36 -10.89
CA VAL A 35 -5.27 24.06 -11.91
C VAL A 35 -6.49 23.40 -11.29
N ALA A 36 -6.31 22.43 -10.40
CA ALA A 36 -7.42 21.79 -9.68
C ALA A 36 -8.22 22.80 -8.85
N TYR A 37 -7.52 23.69 -8.13
CA TYR A 37 -8.15 24.77 -7.37
C TYR A 37 -8.90 25.76 -8.27
N PHE A 38 -8.30 26.14 -9.41
CA PHE A 38 -8.93 27.09 -10.34
C PHE A 38 -10.16 26.49 -11.03
N ASP A 39 -10.10 25.21 -11.44
CA ASP A 39 -11.23 24.47 -12.00
C ASP A 39 -12.41 24.44 -11.01
N TRP A 40 -12.13 24.05 -9.77
CA TRP A 40 -13.10 24.09 -8.67
C TRP A 40 -13.67 25.50 -8.46
N LEU A 41 -12.82 26.52 -8.35
CA LEU A 41 -13.22 27.89 -8.05
C LEU A 41 -14.14 28.48 -9.13
N VAL A 42 -13.78 28.29 -10.41
CA VAL A 42 -14.55 28.82 -11.54
C VAL A 42 -15.91 28.14 -11.62
N HIS A 43 -15.98 26.80 -11.52
CA HIS A 43 -17.25 26.09 -11.58
C HIS A 43 -18.13 26.35 -10.35
N MET A 44 -17.53 26.49 -9.17
CA MET A 44 -18.23 26.87 -7.96
C MET A 44 -18.84 28.28 -8.09
N ALA A 45 -18.07 29.26 -8.59
CA ALA A 45 -18.54 30.63 -8.82
C ALA A 45 -19.72 30.71 -9.80
N HIS A 46 -19.81 29.77 -10.75
CA HIS A 46 -20.91 29.66 -11.72
C HIS A 46 -22.03 28.69 -11.28
N SER A 47 -22.01 28.24 -10.03
CA SER A 47 -23.00 27.30 -9.47
C SER A 47 -23.85 27.96 -8.37
N PRO A 48 -24.71 28.97 -8.68
CA PRO A 48 -25.48 29.69 -7.69
C PRO A 48 -26.47 28.79 -6.92
N GLY A 49 -26.98 27.72 -7.54
CA GLY A 49 -27.81 26.72 -6.87
C GLY A 49 -27.06 25.98 -5.76
N LYS A 50 -25.83 25.50 -6.05
CA LYS A 50 -24.96 24.86 -5.07
C LYS A 50 -24.58 25.83 -3.94
N ILE A 51 -24.22 27.07 -4.27
CA ILE A 51 -23.92 28.12 -3.28
C ILE A 51 -25.14 28.38 -2.38
N GLY A 52 -26.34 28.48 -2.96
CA GLY A 52 -27.59 28.66 -2.22
C GLY A 52 -27.86 27.50 -1.28
N GLU A 53 -27.79 26.27 -1.77
CA GLU A 53 -27.97 25.04 -0.98
C GLU A 53 -26.94 24.95 0.15
N MET A 54 -25.67 25.27 -0.12
CA MET A 54 -24.61 25.33 0.90
C MET A 54 -24.89 26.36 1.99
N SER A 55 -25.37 27.54 1.60
CA SER A 55 -25.67 28.64 2.53
C SER A 55 -26.85 28.29 3.43
N GLU A 56 -27.90 27.69 2.86
CA GLU A 56 -29.05 27.19 3.59
C GLU A 56 -28.65 26.07 4.57
N ASN A 57 -27.91 25.06 4.07
CA ASN A 57 -27.41 23.96 4.87
C ASN A 57 -26.53 24.44 6.02
N PHE A 58 -25.64 25.41 5.77
CA PHE A 58 -24.78 26.00 6.79
C PHE A 58 -25.59 26.75 7.85
N ALA A 59 -26.52 27.61 7.44
CA ALA A 59 -27.37 28.36 8.36
C ALA A 59 -28.20 27.41 9.26
N ARG A 60 -28.86 26.41 8.66
CA ARG A 60 -29.66 25.42 9.38
C ARG A 60 -28.80 24.62 10.36
N LYS A 61 -27.71 24.02 9.89
CA LYS A 61 -26.82 23.21 10.76
C LYS A 61 -26.16 24.03 11.86
N THR A 62 -25.82 25.29 11.61
CA THR A 62 -25.24 26.18 12.63
C THR A 62 -26.28 26.50 13.70
N MET A 63 -27.53 26.75 13.32
CA MET A 63 -28.63 26.96 14.28
C MET A 63 -28.86 25.71 15.14
N ASP A 64 -28.97 24.53 14.50
CA ASP A 64 -29.17 23.25 15.20
C ASP A 64 -27.98 22.94 16.12
N PHE A 65 -26.76 23.19 15.65
CA PHE A 65 -25.53 23.02 16.44
C PHE A 65 -25.50 23.94 17.66
N ASN A 66 -25.90 25.21 17.54
CA ASN A 66 -25.93 26.12 18.68
C ASN A 66 -26.96 25.69 19.74
N ILE A 67 -28.12 25.18 19.31
CA ILE A 67 -29.12 24.60 20.22
C ILE A 67 -28.57 23.36 20.90
N TRP A 68 -27.93 22.46 20.14
CA TRP A 68 -27.27 21.28 20.68
C TRP A 68 -26.16 21.64 21.66
N ALA A 69 -25.28 22.60 21.33
CA ALA A 69 -24.16 23.03 22.16
C ALA A 69 -24.62 23.66 23.47
N ALA A 70 -25.71 24.44 23.45
CA ALA A 70 -26.32 24.98 24.66
C ALA A 70 -26.88 23.87 25.58
N ARG A 71 -27.36 22.76 25.03
CA ARG A 71 -27.80 21.60 25.82
C ARG A 71 -26.63 20.79 26.34
N ALA A 72 -25.57 20.64 25.53
CA ALA A 72 -24.35 19.92 25.89
C ALA A 72 -23.62 20.51 27.10
N THR A 73 -23.90 21.76 27.50
CA THR A 73 -23.37 22.33 28.75
C THR A 73 -24.08 21.82 29.99
N MET A 74 -25.28 21.25 29.86
CA MET A 74 -26.13 20.81 30.97
C MET A 74 -26.34 19.28 30.98
N ASP A 75 -26.24 18.64 29.82
CA ASP A 75 -26.45 17.19 29.65
C ASP A 75 -25.18 16.51 29.11
N PRO A 76 -24.41 15.82 29.98
CA PRO A 76 -23.21 15.09 29.59
C PRO A 76 -23.49 13.86 28.70
N GLU A 77 -24.73 13.35 28.70
CA GLU A 77 -25.13 12.13 27.98
C GLU A 77 -25.83 12.45 26.65
N ILE A 78 -25.78 13.71 26.21
CA ILE A 78 -26.38 14.12 24.95
C ILE A 78 -25.73 13.36 23.78
N PRO A 79 -26.52 12.80 22.84
CA PRO A 79 -25.96 12.18 21.65
C PRO A 79 -25.12 13.16 20.83
N ASP A 80 -24.05 12.64 20.22
CA ASP A 80 -23.19 13.40 19.32
C ASP A 80 -23.99 14.03 18.16
N PHE A 81 -23.74 15.32 17.89
CA PHE A 81 -24.41 16.06 16.82
C PHE A 81 -24.02 15.54 15.43
N ILE A 82 -22.71 15.35 15.20
CA ILE A 82 -22.13 14.68 14.05
C ILE A 82 -21.58 13.34 14.52
N GLN A 83 -22.06 12.26 13.90
CA GLN A 83 -21.46 10.95 14.05
C GLN A 83 -20.12 10.94 13.29
N PRO A 84 -18.98 10.74 13.97
CA PRO A 84 -17.69 10.64 13.30
C PRO A 84 -17.68 9.45 12.32
N LEU A 85 -16.82 9.52 11.29
CA LEU A 85 -16.58 8.36 10.45
C LEU A 85 -16.00 7.21 11.30
N PRO A 86 -16.32 5.94 11.02
CA PRO A 86 -15.79 4.80 11.79
C PRO A 86 -14.26 4.74 11.89
N GLU A 87 -13.58 5.34 10.92
CA GLU A 87 -12.13 5.41 10.84
C GLU A 87 -11.53 6.57 11.65
N ASP A 88 -12.32 7.60 12.00
CA ASP A 88 -11.83 8.74 12.77
C ASP A 88 -11.53 8.31 14.22
N ARG A 89 -10.29 8.60 14.65
CA ARG A 89 -9.80 8.26 15.98
C ARG A 89 -9.62 9.49 16.89
N ARG A 90 -9.74 10.70 16.34
CA ARG A 90 -9.40 11.97 17.00
C ARG A 90 -10.13 12.18 18.32
N PHE A 91 -11.42 11.82 18.35
CA PHE A 91 -12.33 12.17 19.45
C PHE A 91 -12.84 10.95 20.23
N ARG A 92 -12.10 9.83 20.21
CA ARG A 92 -12.54 8.57 20.84
C ARG A 92 -12.45 8.53 22.37
N ALA A 93 -11.54 9.31 22.95
CA ALA A 93 -11.34 9.32 24.39
C ALA A 93 -12.57 9.90 25.11
N GLU A 94 -12.90 9.36 26.28
CA GLU A 94 -14.12 9.75 27.01
C GLU A 94 -14.12 11.23 27.40
N GLU A 95 -12.94 11.80 27.61
CA GLU A 95 -12.76 13.20 27.93
C GLU A 95 -13.25 14.14 26.81
N TRP A 96 -13.29 13.68 25.55
CA TRP A 96 -13.85 14.44 24.43
C TRP A 96 -15.37 14.56 24.47
N LYS A 97 -16.07 13.76 25.27
CA LYS A 97 -17.53 13.85 25.45
C LYS A 97 -17.95 14.89 26.47
N GLN A 98 -17.00 15.46 27.20
CA GLN A 98 -17.28 16.42 28.28
C GLN A 98 -17.18 17.86 27.79
N PHE A 99 -18.03 18.74 28.35
CA PHE A 99 -17.94 20.18 28.11
C PHE A 99 -16.62 20.76 28.68
N PRO A 100 -15.90 21.65 27.95
CA PRO A 100 -16.24 22.25 26.65
C PRO A 100 -15.72 21.47 25.41
N PHE A 101 -15.03 20.35 25.61
CA PHE A 101 -14.34 19.61 24.55
C PHE A 101 -15.28 18.93 23.55
N ASN A 102 -16.45 18.47 24.00
CA ASN A 102 -17.50 17.94 23.12
C ASN A 102 -17.99 18.97 22.10
N VAL A 103 -18.22 20.22 22.53
CA VAL A 103 -18.63 21.31 21.64
C VAL A 103 -17.51 21.66 20.65
N LEU A 104 -16.25 21.65 21.10
CA LEU A 104 -15.10 21.88 20.22
C LEU A 104 -14.97 20.77 19.15
N ALA A 105 -15.04 19.50 19.56
CA ALA A 105 -14.95 18.35 18.66
C ALA A 105 -16.10 18.34 17.64
N GLN A 106 -17.33 18.47 18.10
CA GLN A 106 -18.53 18.46 17.25
C GLN A 106 -18.59 19.68 16.31
N GLY A 107 -18.13 20.85 16.78
CA GLY A 107 -18.00 22.04 15.94
C GLY A 107 -16.91 21.89 14.87
N PHE A 108 -15.84 21.15 15.16
CA PHE A 108 -14.81 20.82 14.17
C PHE A 108 -15.33 19.82 13.13
N LEU A 109 -15.96 18.71 13.55
CA LEU A 109 -16.57 17.72 12.65
C LEU A 109 -17.62 18.34 11.72
N LEU A 110 -18.41 19.30 12.23
CA LEU A 110 -19.36 20.06 11.40
C LEU A 110 -18.66 20.85 10.30
N LYS A 111 -17.52 21.50 10.60
CA LYS A 111 -16.73 22.24 9.60
C LYS A 111 -16.13 21.30 8.56
N GLU A 112 -15.64 20.12 8.96
CA GLU A 112 -15.14 19.12 8.03
C GLU A 112 -16.23 18.65 7.07
N GLN A 113 -17.41 18.34 7.60
CA GLN A 113 -18.56 17.93 6.79
C GLN A 113 -18.97 19.04 5.81
N TRP A 114 -18.93 20.31 6.24
CA TRP A 114 -19.23 21.44 5.38
C TRP A 114 -18.21 21.59 4.25
N TRP A 115 -16.91 21.51 4.56
CA TRP A 115 -15.85 21.59 3.55
C TRP A 115 -15.90 20.44 2.57
N HIS A 116 -16.15 19.21 3.03
CA HIS A 116 -16.34 18.07 2.14
C HIS A 116 -17.50 18.31 1.16
N TYR A 117 -18.62 18.85 1.64
CA TYR A 117 -19.74 19.19 0.77
C TYR A 117 -19.44 20.37 -0.18
N ALA A 118 -18.57 21.30 0.24
CA ALA A 118 -18.11 22.45 -0.55
C ALA A 118 -17.16 22.08 -1.69
N THR A 119 -16.44 20.96 -1.56
CA THR A 119 -15.45 20.53 -2.54
C THR A 119 -15.93 19.43 -3.49
N MET A 120 -17.11 18.85 -3.23
CA MET A 120 -17.63 17.70 -3.97
C MET A 120 -18.96 17.98 -4.66
N GLY A 121 -19.15 17.38 -5.84
CA GLY A 121 -20.42 17.41 -6.58
C GLY A 121 -20.71 18.78 -7.19
N ILE A 122 -19.68 19.48 -7.67
CA ILE A 122 -19.77 20.75 -8.37
C ILE A 122 -19.87 20.47 -9.88
N PRO A 123 -20.98 20.85 -10.53
CA PRO A 123 -21.15 20.60 -11.96
C PRO A 123 -20.04 21.22 -12.81
N GLY A 124 -19.39 20.38 -13.61
CA GLY A 124 -18.37 20.78 -14.59
C GLY A 124 -16.93 20.61 -14.13
N VAL A 125 -16.68 20.44 -12.82
CA VAL A 125 -15.35 20.12 -12.29
C VAL A 125 -14.99 18.67 -12.64
N SER A 126 -13.73 18.43 -12.99
CA SER A 126 -13.28 17.05 -13.19
C SER A 126 -13.27 16.27 -11.85
N LYS A 127 -13.64 14.98 -11.86
CA LYS A 127 -13.65 14.15 -10.64
C LYS A 127 -12.28 14.13 -9.94
N HIS A 128 -11.20 14.17 -10.72
CA HIS A 128 -9.84 14.21 -10.20
C HIS A 128 -9.58 15.54 -9.46
N HIS A 129 -9.92 16.68 -10.05
CA HIS A 129 -9.77 17.99 -9.41
C HIS A 129 -10.66 18.15 -8.17
N GLU A 130 -11.90 17.66 -8.18
CA GLU A 130 -12.76 17.62 -6.98
C GLU A 130 -12.07 16.85 -5.85
N SER A 131 -11.52 15.69 -6.17
CA SER A 131 -10.84 14.83 -5.19
C SER A 131 -9.58 15.52 -4.66
N MET A 132 -8.79 16.19 -5.51
CA MET A 132 -7.60 16.96 -5.09
C MET A 132 -7.95 18.13 -4.18
N VAL A 133 -8.99 18.91 -4.51
CA VAL A 133 -9.40 20.06 -3.69
C VAL A 133 -10.02 19.60 -2.38
N SER A 134 -10.85 18.55 -2.40
CA SER A 134 -11.38 17.93 -1.18
C SER A 134 -10.27 17.40 -0.28
N PHE A 135 -9.25 16.77 -0.87
CA PHE A 135 -8.08 16.32 -0.13
C PHE A 135 -7.32 17.50 0.47
N GLY A 136 -7.03 18.55 -0.31
CA GLY A 136 -6.36 19.75 0.19
C GLY A 136 -7.12 20.40 1.35
N ALA A 137 -8.45 20.51 1.25
CA ALA A 137 -9.29 21.01 2.34
C ALA A 137 -9.16 20.16 3.61
N ARG A 138 -9.16 18.82 3.47
CA ARG A 138 -8.93 17.88 4.59
C ARG A 138 -7.57 18.10 5.24
N GLN A 139 -6.50 18.25 4.45
CA GLN A 139 -5.14 18.52 4.98
C GLN A 139 -5.10 19.82 5.79
N TRP A 140 -5.73 20.88 5.29
CA TRP A 140 -5.85 22.15 6.01
C TRP A 140 -6.62 22.03 7.32
N LEU A 141 -7.71 21.27 7.33
CA LEU A 141 -8.52 21.00 8.51
C LEU A 141 -7.75 20.17 9.55
N ASP A 142 -6.99 19.16 9.11
CA ASP A 142 -6.17 18.34 9.99
C ASP A 142 -5.10 19.18 10.71
N ILE A 143 -4.48 20.18 10.05
CA ILE A 143 -3.52 21.10 10.69
C ILE A 143 -4.14 21.83 11.88
N ILE A 144 -5.38 22.30 11.72
CA ILE A 144 -6.09 23.11 12.72
C ILE A 144 -6.98 22.28 13.65
N SER A 145 -6.85 20.94 13.61
CA SER A 145 -7.62 20.05 14.48
C SER A 145 -7.40 20.37 15.96
N PRO A 146 -8.47 20.45 16.79
CA PRO A 146 -8.32 20.73 18.22
C PRO A 146 -7.54 19.64 18.97
N THR A 147 -7.38 18.44 18.39
CA THR A 147 -6.54 17.38 18.96
C THR A 147 -5.06 17.74 19.02
N ASN A 148 -4.61 18.64 18.14
CA ASN A 148 -3.19 18.88 17.89
C ASN A 148 -2.57 19.87 18.89
N PHE A 149 -3.39 20.56 19.69
CA PHE A 149 -2.92 21.63 20.57
C PHE A 149 -3.12 21.27 22.04
N PHE A 150 -2.10 21.55 22.85
CA PHE A 150 -2.13 21.36 24.31
C PHE A 150 -3.38 21.96 24.96
N ALA A 151 -3.74 23.20 24.59
CA ALA A 151 -4.83 23.94 25.25
C ALA A 151 -6.23 23.39 24.95
N THR A 152 -6.39 22.62 23.86
CA THR A 152 -7.70 22.12 23.40
C THR A 152 -7.80 20.60 23.46
N ASN A 153 -6.72 19.90 23.81
CA ASN A 153 -6.71 18.44 23.93
C ASN A 153 -6.91 18.02 25.40
N PRO A 154 -8.08 17.48 25.77
CA PRO A 154 -8.39 17.16 27.16
C PRO A 154 -7.56 16.00 27.71
N GLN A 155 -7.14 15.06 26.85
CA GLN A 155 -6.28 13.96 27.27
C GLN A 155 -4.90 14.49 27.68
N VAL A 156 -4.32 15.37 26.88
CA VAL A 156 -3.04 16.02 27.19
C VAL A 156 -3.16 16.85 28.47
N LEU A 157 -4.21 17.65 28.62
CA LEU A 157 -4.44 18.46 29.83
C LEU A 157 -4.54 17.58 31.09
N LYS A 158 -5.36 16.52 31.03
CA LYS A 158 -5.55 15.57 32.13
C LYS A 158 -4.24 14.87 32.49
N THR A 159 -3.55 14.29 31.52
CA THR A 159 -2.26 13.62 31.75
C THR A 159 -1.20 14.58 32.29
N THR A 160 -1.19 15.83 31.82
CA THR A 160 -0.29 16.87 32.33
C THR A 160 -0.57 17.19 33.80
N MET A 161 -1.84 17.32 34.18
CA MET A 161 -2.23 17.53 35.58
C MET A 161 -1.88 16.32 36.45
N GLU A 162 -2.17 15.10 36.00
CA GLU A 162 -1.90 13.85 36.72
C GLU A 162 -0.40 13.58 36.91
N GLN A 163 0.42 13.91 35.91
CA GLN A 163 1.87 13.69 35.94
C GLN A 163 2.66 14.93 36.39
N GLY A 164 2.00 16.02 36.79
CA GLY A 164 2.67 17.28 37.18
C GLY A 164 3.56 17.88 36.08
N GLY A 165 3.20 17.67 34.80
CA GLY A 165 3.94 18.15 33.63
C GLY A 165 5.07 17.23 33.14
N GLN A 166 5.31 16.09 33.78
CA GLN A 166 6.40 15.18 33.39
C GLN A 166 6.24 14.60 31.97
N ASN A 167 5.00 14.46 31.48
CA ASN A 167 4.71 14.06 30.10
C ASN A 167 5.32 15.04 29.08
N LEU A 168 5.23 16.35 29.33
CA LEU A 168 5.78 17.37 28.44
C LEU A 168 7.31 17.38 28.47
N VAL A 169 7.92 17.12 29.62
CA VAL A 169 9.38 16.97 29.75
C VAL A 169 9.86 15.79 28.92
N LYS A 170 9.23 14.61 29.09
CA LYS A 170 9.53 13.41 28.30
C LYS A 170 9.30 13.66 26.80
N GLY A 171 8.23 14.37 26.45
CA GLY A 171 7.94 14.71 25.07
C GLY A 171 8.96 15.65 24.44
N ALA A 172 9.47 16.62 25.20
CA ALA A 172 10.58 17.48 24.77
C ALA A 172 11.89 16.69 24.60
N GLU A 173 12.18 15.73 25.49
CA GLU A 173 13.30 14.80 25.35
C GLU A 173 13.16 13.94 24.08
N ASN A 174 11.96 13.38 23.82
CA ASN A 174 11.66 12.62 22.61
C ASN A 174 11.91 13.45 21.34
N TYR A 175 11.37 14.67 21.29
CA TYR A 175 11.58 15.60 20.17
C TYR A 175 13.06 15.95 19.98
N TRP A 176 13.77 16.27 21.07
CA TRP A 176 15.20 16.60 21.00
C TRP A 176 16.04 15.43 20.49
N ASN A 177 15.78 14.21 21.00
CA ASN A 177 16.46 13.01 20.55
C ASN A 177 16.21 12.74 19.06
N GLU A 178 14.99 12.96 18.57
CA GLU A 178 14.66 12.82 17.15
C GLU A 178 15.34 13.88 16.29
N VAL A 179 15.32 15.15 16.69
CA VAL A 179 16.04 16.23 15.98
C VAL A 179 17.53 15.91 15.89
N MET A 180 18.14 15.47 16.99
CA MET A 180 19.55 15.09 16.99
C MET A 180 19.84 13.92 16.04
N ARG A 181 19.03 12.85 16.07
CA ARG A 181 19.15 11.71 15.14
C ARG A 181 19.02 12.12 13.67
N ASN A 182 18.08 13.02 13.37
CA ASN A 182 17.87 13.51 12.01
C ASN A 182 19.01 14.43 11.53
N ILE A 183 19.69 15.14 12.44
CA ILE A 183 20.85 15.98 12.11
C ILE A 183 22.13 15.16 11.96
N THR A 184 22.30 14.10 12.75
CA THR A 184 23.51 13.27 12.72
C THR A 184 23.47 12.18 11.65
N ASP A 185 22.35 12.02 10.94
CA ASP A 185 22.06 10.87 10.07
C ASP A 185 22.30 9.51 10.79
N GLU A 186 22.27 9.49 12.13
CA GLU A 186 22.37 8.27 12.95
C GLU A 186 21.04 7.52 12.89
N HIS A 187 20.79 6.88 11.76
CA HIS A 187 19.78 5.84 11.65
C HIS A 187 20.42 4.58 12.23
N ASN A 188 20.38 4.44 13.56
CA ASN A 188 20.97 3.28 14.25
C ASN A 188 20.16 2.00 13.97
N ALA A 189 20.25 1.45 12.75
CA ALA A 189 19.80 0.10 12.43
C ALA A 189 20.53 -0.95 13.30
N ALA A 190 21.73 -0.63 13.78
CA ALA A 190 22.54 -1.49 14.64
C ALA A 190 22.03 -1.60 16.10
N GLU A 191 21.24 -0.63 16.59
CA GLU A 191 20.67 -0.64 17.95
C GLU A 191 19.17 -0.98 17.98
N SER A 192 18.55 -1.16 16.81
CA SER A 192 17.17 -1.65 16.74
C SER A 192 17.08 -3.06 17.30
N GLU A 193 16.05 -3.31 18.11
CA GLU A 193 15.66 -4.66 18.51
C GLU A 193 15.45 -5.53 17.26
N PHE A 194 15.01 -4.95 16.13
CA PHE A 194 14.69 -5.65 14.89
C PHE A 194 15.83 -5.55 13.87
N GLN A 195 16.47 -6.70 13.59
CA GLN A 195 17.61 -6.85 12.69
C GLN A 195 17.34 -7.93 11.65
N VAL A 196 17.42 -7.54 10.38
CA VAL A 196 17.27 -8.42 9.21
C VAL A 196 18.33 -9.53 9.24
N GLY A 197 17.90 -10.77 9.05
CA GLY A 197 18.71 -11.98 9.12
C GLY A 197 18.98 -12.52 10.53
N LYS A 198 18.60 -11.80 11.59
CA LYS A 198 18.69 -12.28 12.97
C LYS A 198 17.33 -12.60 13.56
N ASN A 199 16.43 -11.63 13.59
CA ASN A 199 15.08 -11.78 14.12
C ASN A 199 13.98 -11.19 13.21
N LEU A 200 14.36 -10.45 12.17
CA LEU A 200 13.54 -10.24 10.98
C LEU A 200 14.07 -11.10 9.82
N ALA A 201 13.20 -11.57 8.91
CA ALA A 201 13.61 -12.37 7.76
C ALA A 201 14.49 -13.58 8.13
N CYS A 202 14.21 -14.19 9.29
CA CYS A 202 15.06 -15.20 9.90
C CYS A 202 14.60 -16.64 9.60
N THR A 203 13.64 -16.83 8.68
CA THR A 203 13.25 -18.17 8.24
C THR A 203 14.39 -18.80 7.46
N LYS A 204 14.85 -19.98 7.91
CA LYS A 204 16.02 -20.65 7.32
C LYS A 204 15.78 -20.99 5.86
N GLY A 205 16.78 -20.74 5.03
CA GLY A 205 16.72 -20.95 3.59
C GLY A 205 18.06 -20.67 2.94
N LYS A 206 18.10 -20.77 1.61
CA LYS A 206 19.26 -20.47 0.78
C LYS A 206 18.85 -19.62 -0.42
N VAL A 207 19.74 -18.74 -0.87
CA VAL A 207 19.67 -18.19 -2.22
C VAL A 207 20.07 -19.31 -3.19
N VAL A 208 19.17 -19.68 -4.11
CA VAL A 208 19.38 -20.77 -5.08
C VAL A 208 19.53 -20.28 -6.52
N TYR A 209 19.28 -19.00 -6.76
CA TYR A 209 19.54 -18.34 -8.03
C TYR A 209 19.76 -16.85 -7.78
N ARG A 210 20.63 -16.22 -8.57
CA ARG A 210 20.87 -14.77 -8.54
C ARG A 210 21.15 -14.29 -9.95
N ASN A 211 20.49 -13.21 -10.35
CA ASN A 211 20.88 -12.40 -11.51
C ASN A 211 20.98 -10.94 -11.08
N ARG A 212 21.14 -10.01 -12.03
CA ARG A 212 21.30 -8.58 -11.74
C ARG A 212 20.08 -7.90 -11.10
N LEU A 213 18.91 -8.54 -11.11
CA LEU A 213 17.64 -7.96 -10.68
C LEU A 213 17.09 -8.62 -9.42
N VAL A 214 17.36 -9.92 -9.23
CA VAL A 214 16.70 -10.71 -8.19
C VAL A 214 17.58 -11.84 -7.66
N GLU A 215 17.43 -12.09 -6.37
CA GLU A 215 17.80 -13.34 -5.70
C GLU A 215 16.54 -14.20 -5.51
N LEU A 216 16.60 -15.48 -5.89
CA LEU A 216 15.56 -16.44 -5.57
C LEU A 216 15.93 -17.19 -4.29
N LEU A 217 15.12 -17.00 -3.25
CA LEU A 217 15.23 -17.72 -1.99
C LEU A 217 14.44 -19.02 -2.08
N GLN A 218 15.00 -20.11 -1.56
CA GLN A 218 14.30 -21.36 -1.25
C GLN A 218 14.42 -21.65 0.24
N TYR A 219 13.29 -21.86 0.90
CA TYR A 219 13.25 -22.07 2.35
C TYR A 219 13.44 -23.54 2.74
N GLU A 220 14.05 -23.76 3.91
CA GLU A 220 14.30 -25.09 4.48
C GLU A 220 12.99 -25.75 4.93
N PRO A 221 12.62 -26.93 4.41
CA PRO A 221 11.43 -27.64 4.86
C PRO A 221 11.47 -27.97 6.35
N THR A 222 10.41 -27.67 7.10
CA THR A 222 10.29 -28.02 8.54
C THR A 222 9.47 -29.28 8.79
N THR A 223 8.92 -29.89 7.72
CA THR A 223 8.09 -31.10 7.78
C THR A 223 8.72 -32.27 7.02
N LYS A 224 8.31 -33.51 7.34
CA LYS A 224 8.80 -34.72 6.66
C LYS A 224 8.27 -34.87 5.24
N LYS A 225 7.13 -34.26 4.93
CA LYS A 225 6.47 -34.30 3.62
C LYS A 225 5.86 -32.93 3.31
N VAL A 226 5.96 -32.53 2.06
CA VAL A 226 5.43 -31.26 1.54
C VAL A 226 4.42 -31.49 0.43
N ASP A 227 3.57 -30.52 0.12
CA ASP A 227 2.75 -30.57 -1.10
C ASP A 227 3.63 -30.60 -2.36
N ALA A 228 3.16 -31.31 -3.39
CA ALA A 228 3.93 -31.59 -4.59
C ALA A 228 4.25 -30.33 -5.41
N GLU A 229 3.31 -29.40 -5.49
CA GLU A 229 3.46 -28.12 -6.18
C GLU A 229 4.13 -27.08 -5.25
N PRO A 230 5.26 -26.48 -5.67
CA PRO A 230 5.90 -25.43 -4.88
C PRO A 230 5.14 -24.10 -4.98
N ILE A 231 5.38 -23.24 -4.01
CA ILE A 231 4.88 -21.86 -3.97
C ILE A 231 5.99 -20.92 -4.42
N LEU A 232 5.70 -20.01 -5.35
CA LEU A 232 6.59 -18.92 -5.77
C LEU A 232 5.97 -17.59 -5.40
N ILE A 233 6.60 -16.88 -4.46
CA ILE A 233 6.15 -15.58 -3.97
C ILE A 233 6.89 -14.46 -4.70
N VAL A 234 6.11 -13.57 -5.32
CA VAL A 234 6.53 -12.34 -6.02
C VAL A 234 6.09 -11.14 -5.18
N PRO A 235 6.94 -10.64 -4.27
CA PRO A 235 6.63 -9.49 -3.44
C PRO A 235 6.71 -8.20 -4.26
N ALA A 236 6.11 -7.11 -3.76
CA ALA A 236 6.40 -5.78 -4.27
C ALA A 236 7.87 -5.41 -4.02
N TRP A 237 8.43 -4.55 -4.88
CA TRP A 237 9.80 -4.04 -4.78
C TRP A 237 9.88 -2.54 -4.47
N ILE A 238 8.74 -1.94 -4.10
CA ILE A 238 8.67 -0.58 -3.53
C ILE A 238 9.28 -0.57 -2.11
N MET A 239 9.13 -1.69 -1.42
CA MET A 239 9.69 -1.99 -0.10
C MET A 239 10.29 -3.40 -0.15
N LYS A 240 11.12 -3.76 0.83
CA LYS A 240 11.77 -5.07 0.84
C LYS A 240 10.78 -6.22 1.09
N TYR A 241 11.12 -7.40 0.57
CA TYR A 241 10.23 -8.56 0.57
C TYR A 241 9.80 -9.05 1.97
N TYR A 242 10.60 -8.75 3.01
CA TYR A 242 10.48 -9.38 4.31
C TYR A 242 9.25 -8.94 5.11
N ILE A 243 8.35 -8.13 4.55
CA ILE A 243 6.97 -8.01 5.05
C ILE A 243 6.24 -9.35 5.11
N LEU A 244 6.57 -10.29 4.21
CA LEU A 244 6.00 -11.63 4.20
C LEU A 244 6.81 -12.63 5.06
N ASP A 245 7.95 -12.19 5.59
CA ASP A 245 8.84 -12.96 6.47
C ASP A 245 9.38 -12.06 7.59
N LEU A 246 8.47 -11.42 8.35
CA LEU A 246 8.82 -10.48 9.42
C LEU A 246 9.49 -11.22 10.60
N SER A 247 8.83 -11.23 11.76
CA SER A 247 9.30 -11.92 12.95
C SER A 247 8.80 -13.38 12.94
N GLN A 248 9.38 -14.23 13.79
CA GLN A 248 9.02 -15.65 13.84
C GLN A 248 7.53 -15.91 14.13
N TYR A 249 6.85 -14.98 14.82
CA TYR A 249 5.44 -15.13 15.18
C TYR A 249 4.47 -14.68 14.09
N ASN A 250 4.89 -13.85 13.13
CA ASN A 250 4.03 -13.29 12.09
C ASN A 250 4.60 -13.43 10.67
N SER A 251 5.52 -14.38 10.46
CA SER A 251 6.05 -14.72 9.14
C SER A 251 5.10 -15.64 8.37
N LEU A 252 4.59 -15.17 7.23
CA LEU A 252 3.78 -15.96 6.30
C LEU A 252 4.61 -17.10 5.69
N VAL A 253 5.87 -16.83 5.34
CA VAL A 253 6.78 -17.83 4.81
C VAL A 253 6.98 -18.96 5.81
N LYS A 254 7.27 -18.64 7.08
CA LYS A 254 7.42 -19.62 8.14
C LYS A 254 6.15 -20.45 8.30
N TYR A 255 4.99 -19.79 8.32
CA TYR A 255 3.70 -20.48 8.37
C TYR A 255 3.56 -21.49 7.23
N LEU A 256 3.79 -21.10 5.97
CA LEU A 256 3.69 -22.00 4.81
C LEU A 256 4.64 -23.19 4.88
N VAL A 257 5.89 -22.95 5.28
CA VAL A 257 6.89 -24.02 5.44
C VAL A 257 6.46 -25.00 6.54
N ASP A 258 5.93 -24.50 7.66
CA ASP A 258 5.41 -25.31 8.77
C ASP A 258 4.14 -26.09 8.40
N GLN A 259 3.32 -25.58 7.47
CA GLN A 259 2.18 -26.30 6.87
C GLN A 259 2.60 -27.34 5.82
N GLY A 260 3.91 -27.44 5.53
CA GLY A 260 4.47 -28.40 4.61
C GLY A 260 4.27 -27.98 3.15
N HIS A 261 4.63 -26.76 2.81
CA HIS A 261 4.84 -26.32 1.42
C HIS A 261 6.34 -26.16 1.13
N THR A 262 6.74 -26.39 -0.12
CA THR A 262 8.04 -25.90 -0.63
C THR A 262 7.86 -24.46 -1.04
N VAL A 263 8.54 -23.52 -0.38
CA VAL A 263 8.36 -22.08 -0.61
C VAL A 263 9.60 -21.48 -1.24
N PHE A 264 9.38 -20.72 -2.30
CA PHE A 264 10.35 -19.85 -2.94
C PHE A 264 9.86 -18.40 -2.88
N MET A 265 10.78 -17.45 -2.74
CA MET A 265 10.44 -16.02 -2.76
C MET A 265 11.52 -15.20 -3.45
N LEU A 266 11.08 -14.21 -4.22
CA LEU A 266 11.97 -13.24 -4.87
C LEU A 266 12.44 -12.19 -3.85
N SER A 267 13.74 -11.93 -3.82
CA SER A 267 14.37 -10.81 -3.12
C SER A 267 14.97 -9.88 -4.17
N TRP A 268 14.34 -8.72 -4.37
CA TRP A 268 14.69 -7.77 -5.42
C TRP A 268 15.95 -6.98 -5.08
N HIS A 269 16.79 -6.73 -6.09
CA HIS A 269 17.90 -5.78 -6.02
C HIS A 269 17.38 -4.36 -5.75
N ASN A 270 18.05 -3.61 -4.87
CA ASN A 270 17.77 -2.19 -4.66
C ASN A 270 18.50 -1.36 -5.74
N PRO A 271 17.78 -0.77 -6.72
CA PRO A 271 18.39 -0.20 -7.91
C PRO A 271 19.37 0.95 -7.64
N THR A 272 20.36 1.08 -8.52
CA THR A 272 21.28 2.21 -8.57
C THR A 272 21.04 3.07 -9.82
N GLU A 273 21.77 4.18 -9.97
CA GLU A 273 21.75 5.00 -11.19
C GLU A 273 21.99 4.17 -12.48
N LYS A 274 22.81 3.12 -12.39
CA LYS A 274 23.13 2.23 -13.53
C LYS A 274 21.92 1.45 -14.04
N ASP A 275 20.91 1.29 -13.20
CA ASP A 275 19.73 0.49 -13.45
C ASP A 275 18.57 1.32 -14.02
N ARG A 276 18.79 2.62 -14.27
CA ARG A 276 17.78 3.60 -14.72
C ARG A 276 16.91 3.15 -15.89
N ASP A 277 17.46 2.33 -16.78
CA ASP A 277 16.82 1.89 -18.02
C ASP A 277 16.12 0.53 -17.89
N LEU A 278 16.10 -0.08 -16.68
CA LEU A 278 15.26 -1.25 -16.40
C LEU A 278 13.79 -0.90 -16.66
N THR A 279 13.10 -1.76 -17.40
CA THR A 279 11.69 -1.62 -17.77
C THR A 279 10.78 -2.51 -16.92
N MET A 280 9.47 -2.31 -16.98
CA MET A 280 8.52 -3.27 -16.42
C MET A 280 8.68 -4.66 -17.05
N GLU A 281 9.02 -4.73 -18.34
CA GLU A 281 9.26 -5.99 -19.05
C GLU A 281 10.51 -6.70 -18.53
N ASP A 282 11.57 -5.98 -18.16
CA ASP A 282 12.76 -6.58 -17.52
C ASP A 282 12.39 -7.28 -16.20
N TYR A 283 11.50 -6.69 -15.40
CA TYR A 283 10.99 -7.31 -14.17
C TYR A 283 10.14 -8.56 -14.43
N VAL A 284 9.38 -8.59 -15.54
CA VAL A 284 8.67 -9.80 -15.97
C VAL A 284 9.67 -10.87 -16.39
N SER A 285 10.57 -10.55 -17.33
CA SER A 285 11.44 -11.54 -17.96
C SER A 285 12.56 -12.01 -17.04
N GLN A 286 13.31 -11.10 -16.42
CA GLN A 286 14.46 -11.43 -15.57
C GLN A 286 14.06 -11.67 -14.11
N GLY A 287 12.89 -11.20 -13.69
CA GLY A 287 12.32 -11.51 -12.38
C GLY A 287 11.47 -12.77 -12.43
N VAL A 288 10.19 -12.60 -12.72
CA VAL A 288 9.18 -13.67 -12.61
C VAL A 288 9.51 -14.88 -13.48
N MET A 289 9.84 -14.69 -14.76
CA MET A 289 10.01 -15.79 -15.71
C MET A 289 11.29 -16.60 -15.49
N GLU A 290 12.43 -15.95 -15.23
CA GLU A 290 13.68 -16.65 -14.88
C GLU A 290 13.57 -17.35 -13.52
N CYS A 291 12.94 -16.74 -12.50
CA CYS A 291 12.69 -17.41 -11.23
C CYS A 291 11.74 -18.60 -11.38
N LEU A 292 10.67 -18.47 -12.17
CA LEU A 292 9.76 -19.58 -12.46
C LEU A 292 10.49 -20.74 -13.16
N LYS A 293 11.38 -20.44 -14.10
CA LYS A 293 12.25 -21.43 -14.76
C LYS A 293 13.16 -22.13 -13.74
N ALA A 294 13.79 -21.38 -12.83
CA ALA A 294 14.60 -21.96 -11.76
C ALA A 294 13.79 -22.90 -10.87
N VAL A 295 12.60 -22.49 -10.42
CA VAL A 295 11.69 -23.31 -9.62
C VAL A 295 11.31 -24.60 -10.34
N THR A 296 10.89 -24.53 -11.61
CA THR A 296 10.53 -25.72 -12.40
C THR A 296 11.72 -26.61 -12.77
N THR A 297 12.95 -26.12 -12.63
CA THR A 297 14.16 -26.95 -12.78
C THR A 297 14.51 -27.66 -11.47
N ILE A 298 14.34 -26.99 -10.32
CA ILE A 298 14.60 -27.56 -8.99
C ILE A 298 13.52 -28.58 -8.62
N VAL A 299 12.26 -28.30 -8.96
CA VAL A 299 11.10 -29.17 -8.74
C VAL A 299 10.49 -29.55 -10.10
N PRO A 300 11.09 -30.51 -10.82
CA PRO A 300 10.65 -30.90 -12.16
C PRO A 300 9.27 -31.56 -12.14
N ASP A 301 8.60 -31.55 -13.30
CA ASP A 301 7.31 -32.20 -13.55
C ASP A 301 6.18 -31.73 -12.61
N LYS A 302 6.30 -30.51 -12.08
CA LYS A 302 5.30 -29.86 -11.24
C LYS A 302 4.98 -28.47 -11.73
N LYS A 303 3.69 -28.13 -11.66
CA LYS A 303 3.21 -26.75 -11.80
C LYS A 303 3.45 -26.00 -10.49
N VAL A 304 3.36 -24.68 -10.54
CA VAL A 304 3.72 -23.78 -9.42
C VAL A 304 2.49 -23.02 -8.93
N HIS A 305 2.32 -22.88 -7.63
CA HIS A 305 1.39 -21.92 -7.04
C HIS A 305 2.05 -20.53 -7.04
N GLY A 306 1.62 -19.65 -7.94
CA GLY A 306 2.13 -18.28 -8.00
C GLY A 306 1.43 -17.40 -6.96
N VAL A 307 2.18 -16.64 -6.17
CA VAL A 307 1.65 -15.73 -5.16
C VAL A 307 2.25 -14.36 -5.38
N GLY A 308 1.42 -13.33 -5.50
CA GLY A 308 1.86 -11.97 -5.76
C GLY A 308 1.33 -11.00 -4.72
N TYR A 309 2.17 -10.09 -4.25
CA TYR A 309 1.79 -9.08 -3.26
C TYR A 309 1.87 -7.66 -3.81
N CYS A 310 0.78 -6.91 -3.74
CA CYS A 310 0.67 -5.52 -4.18
C CYS A 310 1.17 -5.35 -5.63
N LEU A 311 2.21 -4.53 -5.86
CA LEU A 311 2.82 -4.37 -7.18
C LEU A 311 3.43 -5.69 -7.73
N GLY A 312 3.95 -6.54 -6.85
CA GLY A 312 4.42 -7.88 -7.22
C GLY A 312 3.29 -8.78 -7.74
N GLY A 313 2.06 -8.60 -7.24
CA GLY A 313 0.89 -9.25 -7.80
C GLY A 313 0.48 -8.70 -9.16
N THR A 314 0.63 -7.40 -9.38
CA THR A 314 0.38 -6.79 -10.69
C THR A 314 1.36 -7.36 -11.72
N LEU A 315 2.64 -7.47 -11.35
CA LEU A 315 3.69 -8.08 -12.16
C LEU A 315 3.41 -9.57 -12.43
N LEU A 316 2.97 -10.33 -11.42
CA LEU A 316 2.58 -11.73 -11.57
C LEU A 316 1.39 -11.88 -12.53
N THR A 317 0.39 -11.00 -12.45
CA THR A 317 -0.74 -10.99 -13.40
C THR A 317 -0.29 -10.69 -14.82
N ILE A 318 0.61 -9.71 -15.02
CA ILE A 318 1.19 -9.41 -16.34
C ILE A 318 1.92 -10.65 -16.89
N ALA A 319 2.76 -11.30 -16.08
CA ALA A 319 3.47 -12.50 -16.46
C ALA A 319 2.51 -13.65 -16.80
N ALA A 320 1.49 -13.88 -15.97
CA ALA A 320 0.49 -14.93 -16.19
C ALA A 320 -0.34 -14.71 -17.46
N ALA A 321 -0.73 -13.47 -17.77
CA ALA A 321 -1.43 -13.14 -19.00
C ALA A 321 -0.54 -13.33 -20.24
N ALA A 322 0.75 -12.95 -20.16
CA ALA A 322 1.72 -13.23 -21.23
C ALA A 322 1.92 -14.74 -21.44
N MET A 323 2.04 -15.50 -20.35
CA MET A 323 2.14 -16.96 -20.37
C MET A 323 0.90 -17.60 -21.02
N ALA A 324 -0.30 -17.16 -20.64
CA ALA A 324 -1.54 -17.68 -21.19
C ALA A 324 -1.63 -17.45 -22.71
N ARG A 325 -1.31 -16.23 -23.18
CA ARG A 325 -1.20 -15.90 -24.61
C ARG A 325 -0.23 -16.83 -25.35
N ASP A 326 0.90 -17.14 -24.71
CA ASP A 326 1.98 -17.92 -25.30
C ASP A 326 1.86 -19.45 -25.02
N ASN A 327 0.73 -19.91 -24.48
CA ASN A 327 0.42 -21.31 -24.14
C ASN A 327 1.39 -21.94 -23.13
N ASP A 328 1.90 -21.13 -22.20
CA ASP A 328 2.70 -21.58 -21.07
C ASP A 328 1.81 -21.80 -19.85
N ASP A 329 1.67 -23.05 -19.43
CA ASP A 329 0.72 -23.49 -18.41
C ASP A 329 1.38 -23.87 -17.07
N ARG A 330 2.59 -23.36 -16.81
CA ARG A 330 3.39 -23.70 -15.62
C ARG A 330 2.77 -23.29 -14.28
N PHE A 331 1.82 -22.35 -14.24
CA PHE A 331 1.10 -22.02 -13.02
C PHE A 331 -0.08 -22.96 -12.77
N LYS A 332 -0.16 -23.50 -11.55
CA LYS A 332 -1.28 -24.34 -11.07
C LYS A 332 -2.41 -23.48 -10.51
N THR A 333 -2.05 -22.47 -9.74
CA THR A 333 -2.96 -21.46 -9.19
C THR A 333 -2.26 -20.11 -9.15
N ILE A 334 -3.04 -19.03 -9.04
CA ILE A 334 -2.54 -17.68 -8.80
C ILE A 334 -3.18 -17.15 -7.51
N THR A 335 -2.39 -16.56 -6.63
CA THR A 335 -2.86 -15.86 -5.43
C THR A 335 -2.43 -14.41 -5.49
N LEU A 336 -3.36 -13.48 -5.22
CA LEU A 336 -3.15 -12.04 -5.32
C LEU A 336 -3.49 -11.38 -3.98
N PHE A 337 -2.49 -10.85 -3.30
CA PHE A 337 -2.64 -10.10 -2.05
C PHE A 337 -2.66 -8.60 -2.35
N THR A 338 -3.75 -7.91 -1.98
CA THR A 338 -3.96 -6.45 -2.16
C THR A 338 -3.49 -5.93 -3.53
N THR A 339 -3.76 -6.71 -4.58
CA THR A 339 -3.25 -6.47 -5.93
C THR A 339 -4.29 -5.75 -6.78
N GLN A 340 -3.87 -4.67 -7.42
CA GLN A 340 -4.70 -3.96 -8.39
C GLN A 340 -4.36 -4.44 -9.81
N THR A 341 -5.39 -4.78 -10.56
CA THR A 341 -5.30 -5.18 -11.97
C THR A 341 -6.07 -4.22 -12.88
N ASP A 342 -6.94 -3.43 -12.28
CA ASP A 342 -7.57 -2.23 -12.83
C ASP A 342 -7.22 -1.05 -11.91
N PHE A 343 -6.73 0.05 -12.50
CA PHE A 343 -6.29 1.23 -11.76
C PHE A 343 -7.23 2.43 -11.89
N SER A 344 -8.41 2.26 -12.51
CA SER A 344 -9.38 3.36 -12.70
C SER A 344 -9.93 3.94 -11.40
N GLU A 345 -9.86 3.18 -10.30
CA GLU A 345 -10.24 3.61 -8.95
C GLU A 345 -9.15 3.25 -7.93
N ALA A 346 -7.88 3.54 -8.26
CA ALA A 346 -6.71 3.15 -7.47
C ALA A 346 -6.51 3.90 -6.14
N GLY A 347 -7.58 4.40 -5.54
CA GLY A 347 -7.56 5.10 -4.24
C GLY A 347 -6.97 6.50 -4.31
N GLU A 348 -6.55 7.00 -3.15
CA GLU A 348 -6.05 8.37 -3.01
C GLU A 348 -4.70 8.59 -3.72
N LEU A 349 -4.00 7.51 -4.11
CA LEU A 349 -2.81 7.62 -4.97
C LEU A 349 -3.11 8.32 -6.30
N MET A 350 -4.34 8.17 -6.83
CA MET A 350 -4.78 8.87 -8.04
C MET A 350 -4.79 10.40 -7.88
N LEU A 351 -4.76 10.95 -6.67
CA LEU A 351 -4.67 12.40 -6.43
C LEU A 351 -3.33 12.99 -6.88
N PHE A 352 -2.29 12.17 -6.94
CA PHE A 352 -0.93 12.57 -7.31
C PHE A 352 -0.55 12.09 -8.71
N ILE A 353 -1.52 11.56 -9.46
CA ILE A 353 -1.28 10.96 -10.77
C ILE A 353 -2.10 11.70 -11.82
N ASP A 354 -1.45 12.69 -12.42
CA ASP A 354 -1.88 13.38 -13.63
C ASP A 354 -0.69 13.60 -14.56
N GLU A 355 -0.94 14.02 -15.81
CA GLU A 355 0.10 14.25 -16.80
C GLU A 355 1.19 15.23 -16.33
N SER A 356 0.81 16.27 -15.59
CA SER A 356 1.77 17.25 -15.08
C SER A 356 2.62 16.67 -13.95
N GLN A 357 2.02 15.96 -12.99
CA GLN A 357 2.73 15.29 -11.88
C GLN A 357 3.72 14.25 -12.42
N ILE A 358 3.28 13.42 -13.38
CA ILE A 358 4.12 12.41 -14.01
C ILE A 358 5.28 13.07 -14.77
N SER A 359 5.01 14.06 -15.63
CA SER A 359 6.08 14.74 -16.38
C SER A 359 7.13 15.35 -15.45
N TYR A 360 6.67 15.91 -14.34
CA TYR A 360 7.52 16.55 -13.34
C TYR A 360 8.45 15.55 -12.65
N MET A 361 7.88 14.44 -12.19
CA MET A 361 8.62 13.36 -11.55
C MET A 361 9.54 12.65 -12.55
N GLU A 362 9.12 12.49 -13.79
CA GLU A 362 9.95 11.94 -14.87
C GLU A 362 11.19 12.81 -15.11
N ASP A 363 11.04 14.13 -15.12
CA ASP A 363 12.15 15.04 -15.32
C ASP A 363 13.15 15.01 -14.15
N MET A 364 12.65 14.89 -12.92
CA MET A 364 13.47 14.69 -11.72
C MET A 364 14.23 13.36 -11.77
N MET A 365 13.55 12.26 -12.08
CA MET A 365 14.14 10.93 -12.16
C MET A 365 15.03 10.75 -13.41
N TRP A 366 14.83 11.54 -14.46
CA TRP A 366 15.69 11.54 -15.66
C TRP A 366 17.12 11.97 -15.33
N ASP A 367 17.26 12.93 -14.41
CA ASP A 367 18.54 13.45 -13.91
C ASP A 367 19.20 12.42 -12.97
N GLN A 368 18.45 11.89 -12.00
CA GLN A 368 18.96 11.02 -10.94
C GLN A 368 19.06 9.52 -11.32
N GLY A 369 18.28 9.07 -12.30
CA GLY A 369 18.17 7.68 -12.74
C GLY A 369 17.17 6.81 -11.98
N TYR A 370 16.70 7.23 -10.81
CA TYR A 370 15.74 6.48 -9.97
C TYR A 370 14.92 7.43 -9.08
N LEU A 371 13.81 6.92 -8.54
CA LEU A 371 13.06 7.57 -7.45
C LEU A 371 13.70 7.20 -6.12
N ASP A 372 14.07 8.21 -5.33
CA ASP A 372 14.64 7.99 -3.99
C ASP A 372 13.56 7.72 -2.92
N THR A 373 13.96 7.05 -1.85
CA THR A 373 13.08 6.69 -0.73
C THR A 373 12.49 7.92 -0.03
N LYS A 374 13.26 9.01 0.10
CA LYS A 374 12.81 10.28 0.70
C LYS A 374 11.77 11.01 -0.16
N GLN A 375 11.83 10.86 -1.48
CA GLN A 375 10.87 11.48 -2.41
C GLN A 375 9.53 10.75 -2.38
N MET A 376 9.56 9.43 -2.29
CA MET A 376 8.37 8.60 -2.17
C MET A 376 7.65 8.79 -0.81
N SER A 377 8.41 8.94 0.28
CA SER A 377 7.84 9.08 1.63
C SER A 377 7.01 10.36 1.81
N GLY A 378 7.36 11.46 1.14
CA GLY A 378 6.60 12.72 1.21
C GLY A 378 5.16 12.59 0.72
N ALA A 379 4.94 11.93 -0.42
CA ALA A 379 3.59 11.71 -0.98
C ALA A 379 2.76 10.77 -0.08
N PHE A 380 3.34 9.68 0.42
CA PHE A 380 2.66 8.76 1.34
C PHE A 380 2.37 9.39 2.72
N GLN A 381 3.25 10.23 3.25
CA GLN A 381 3.02 10.96 4.50
C GLN A 381 1.87 11.97 4.36
N LEU A 382 1.77 12.66 3.22
CA LEU A 382 0.66 13.58 2.96
C LEU A 382 -0.68 12.86 2.85
N LEU A 383 -0.71 11.67 2.25
CA LEU A 383 -1.91 10.82 2.22
C LEU A 383 -2.43 10.46 3.62
N ARG A 384 -1.56 10.43 4.63
CA ARG A 384 -1.87 10.06 6.01
C ARG A 384 -1.31 11.03 7.05
N SER A 385 -1.44 12.32 6.78
CA SER A 385 -0.91 13.39 7.65
C SER A 385 -1.43 13.26 9.09
N PHE A 386 -2.70 12.93 9.28
CA PHE A 386 -3.25 12.70 10.62
C PHE A 386 -2.63 11.50 11.33
N ASP A 387 -2.64 10.31 10.72
CA ASP A 387 -2.16 9.09 11.36
C ASP A 387 -0.63 9.10 11.58
N LEU A 388 0.13 9.73 10.69
CA LEU A 388 1.60 9.66 10.71
C LEU A 388 2.28 10.88 11.34
N ILE A 389 1.70 12.08 11.21
CA ILE A 389 2.29 13.33 11.72
C ILE A 389 1.60 13.74 13.02
N TRP A 390 0.28 13.93 12.98
CA TRP A 390 -0.46 14.52 14.10
C TRP A 390 -0.64 13.54 15.27
N SER A 391 -0.97 12.28 15.00
CA SER A 391 -1.07 11.24 16.04
C SER A 391 0.27 11.03 16.74
N LYS A 392 1.38 11.00 15.99
CA LYS A 392 2.73 10.92 16.55
C LYS A 392 3.03 12.12 17.45
N MET A 393 2.78 13.34 16.96
CA MET A 393 3.01 14.56 17.72
C MET A 393 2.23 14.58 19.05
N VAL A 394 0.97 14.13 19.05
CA VAL A 394 0.16 14.05 20.27
C VAL A 394 0.70 12.98 21.23
N SER A 395 0.94 11.76 20.75
CA SER A 395 1.38 10.63 21.58
C SER A 395 2.82 10.84 22.11
N GLU A 396 3.77 11.10 21.23
CA GLU A 396 5.19 11.11 21.60
C GLU A 396 5.62 12.45 22.22
N TYR A 397 5.13 13.59 21.70
CA TYR A 397 5.61 14.91 22.14
C TYR A 397 4.71 15.58 23.18
N LEU A 398 3.39 15.37 23.14
CA LEU A 398 2.48 15.94 24.14
C LEU A 398 2.20 14.99 25.32
N LEU A 399 1.98 13.69 25.05
CA LEU A 399 1.76 12.70 26.11
C LEU A 399 3.07 12.08 26.64
N GLY A 400 4.20 12.30 25.96
CA GLY A 400 5.51 11.79 26.38
C GLY A 400 5.59 10.26 26.34
N GLU A 401 4.76 9.62 25.51
CA GLU A 401 4.79 8.19 25.28
C GLU A 401 6.07 7.81 24.54
N GLN A 402 6.63 6.65 24.86
CA GLN A 402 7.82 6.17 24.16
C GLN A 402 7.41 5.55 22.82
N PRO A 403 8.07 5.90 21.69
CA PRO A 403 7.81 5.27 20.40
C PRO A 403 8.02 3.76 20.52
N ARG A 404 6.93 2.99 20.40
CA ARG A 404 7.02 1.54 20.33
C ARG A 404 7.31 1.17 18.88
N VAL A 405 8.59 1.03 18.55
CA VAL A 405 8.99 0.44 17.28
C VAL A 405 8.57 -1.03 17.31
N ASN A 406 7.80 -1.47 16.32
CA ASN A 406 7.54 -2.88 16.06
C ASN A 406 8.22 -3.31 14.77
N ASP A 407 8.14 -4.61 14.46
CA ASP A 407 8.67 -5.20 13.24
C ASP A 407 8.13 -4.54 11.97
N LEU A 408 6.82 -4.27 11.91
CA LEU A 408 6.18 -3.62 10.76
C LEU A 408 6.68 -2.19 10.53
N MET A 409 6.89 -1.42 11.60
CA MET A 409 7.45 -0.07 11.53
C MET A 409 8.92 -0.11 11.11
N SER A 410 9.69 -1.09 11.59
CA SER A 410 11.08 -1.29 11.19
C SER A 410 11.17 -1.60 9.69
N TRP A 411 10.29 -2.48 9.19
CA TRP A 411 10.17 -2.74 7.76
C TRP A 411 9.77 -1.49 6.96
N ASN A 412 8.79 -0.72 7.44
CA ASN A 412 8.31 0.46 6.75
C ASN A 412 9.37 1.58 6.62
N ALA A 413 10.37 1.59 7.50
CA ALA A 413 11.50 2.51 7.42
C ALA A 413 12.56 2.07 6.39
N ASP A 414 12.57 0.80 6.00
CA ASP A 414 13.57 0.18 5.13
C ASP A 414 13.06 0.09 3.67
N ALA A 415 12.87 1.27 3.08
CA ALA A 415 12.35 1.43 1.72
C ALA A 415 13.40 1.17 0.64
N THR A 416 12.94 0.91 -0.59
CA THR A 416 13.80 0.68 -1.76
C THR A 416 13.54 1.73 -2.84
N ARG A 417 14.51 1.87 -3.77
CA ARG A 417 14.41 2.77 -4.92
C ARG A 417 13.63 2.11 -6.06
N MET A 418 13.17 2.95 -7.00
CA MET A 418 12.55 2.48 -8.24
C MET A 418 13.26 3.05 -9.47
N PRO A 419 13.64 2.24 -10.49
CA PRO A 419 14.32 2.75 -11.66
C PRO A 419 13.45 3.71 -12.46
N TYR A 420 14.09 4.71 -13.09
CA TYR A 420 13.41 5.73 -13.88
C TYR A 420 12.39 5.17 -14.88
N LYS A 421 12.86 4.28 -15.77
CA LYS A 421 12.05 3.80 -16.89
C LYS A 421 10.92 2.88 -16.43
N MET A 422 11.20 1.95 -15.52
CA MET A 422 10.19 1.07 -14.92
C MET A 422 9.08 1.88 -14.23
N HIS A 423 9.44 2.85 -13.38
CA HIS A 423 8.45 3.65 -12.65
C HIS A 423 7.60 4.54 -13.59
N THR A 424 8.23 5.09 -14.62
CA THR A 424 7.55 5.84 -15.68
C THR A 424 6.51 4.96 -16.39
N GLU A 425 6.91 3.74 -16.80
CA GLU A 425 5.99 2.79 -17.43
C GLU A 425 4.87 2.37 -16.48
N TYR A 426 5.18 2.15 -15.20
CA TYR A 426 4.19 1.82 -14.18
C TYR A 426 3.11 2.90 -14.05
N LEU A 427 3.50 4.17 -13.90
CA LEU A 427 2.53 5.25 -13.73
C LEU A 427 1.76 5.58 -15.01
N ARG A 428 2.44 5.70 -16.16
CA ARG A 428 1.78 6.02 -17.42
C ARG A 428 0.89 4.90 -17.91
N ARG A 429 1.41 3.66 -17.96
CA ARG A 429 0.67 2.54 -18.56
C ARG A 429 -0.39 2.01 -17.61
N LEU A 430 -0.12 1.92 -16.30
CA LEU A 430 -1.08 1.34 -15.37
C LEU A 430 -1.99 2.40 -14.75
N PHE A 431 -1.47 3.38 -14.02
CA PHE A 431 -2.35 4.34 -13.33
C PHE A 431 -3.05 5.32 -14.25
N LEU A 432 -2.33 5.92 -15.20
CA LEU A 432 -2.89 6.95 -16.07
C LEU A 432 -3.75 6.36 -17.19
N ASN A 433 -3.19 5.41 -17.95
CA ASN A 433 -3.87 4.85 -19.13
C ASN A 433 -4.67 3.59 -18.84
N ASN A 434 -4.43 2.91 -17.71
CA ASN A 434 -5.06 1.64 -17.34
C ASN A 434 -4.94 0.59 -18.47
N ASP A 435 -3.78 0.54 -19.13
CA ASP A 435 -3.50 -0.30 -20.30
C ASP A 435 -3.60 -1.80 -19.98
N LEU A 436 -3.36 -2.21 -18.74
CA LEU A 436 -3.42 -3.62 -18.32
C LEU A 436 -4.86 -4.16 -18.36
N SER A 437 -5.80 -3.53 -17.64
CA SER A 437 -7.21 -3.94 -17.67
C SER A 437 -7.86 -3.71 -19.03
N ALA A 438 -7.38 -2.74 -19.81
CA ALA A 438 -7.88 -2.45 -21.14
C ALA A 438 -7.29 -3.34 -22.25
N GLY A 439 -6.41 -4.29 -21.93
CA GLY A 439 -5.82 -5.22 -22.89
C GLY A 439 -4.83 -4.59 -23.88
N ARG A 440 -4.23 -3.46 -23.52
CA ARG A 440 -3.24 -2.71 -24.33
C ARG A 440 -1.81 -2.82 -23.82
N PHE A 441 -1.61 -3.33 -22.60
CA PHE A 441 -0.27 -3.52 -22.06
C PHE A 441 0.46 -4.58 -22.89
N GLU A 442 1.71 -4.29 -23.27
CA GLU A 442 2.50 -5.17 -24.13
C GLU A 442 3.61 -5.89 -23.36
N VAL A 443 3.80 -7.17 -23.67
CA VAL A 443 4.95 -8.00 -23.23
C VAL A 443 5.47 -8.73 -24.45
N GLY A 444 6.77 -8.61 -24.75
CA GLY A 444 7.36 -9.13 -25.98
C GLY A 444 6.85 -8.44 -27.25
N GLY A 445 6.51 -7.14 -27.14
CA GLY A 445 5.96 -6.33 -28.25
C GLY A 445 4.57 -6.76 -28.74
N LYS A 446 3.83 -7.51 -27.91
CA LYS A 446 2.46 -7.97 -28.20
C LYS A 446 1.55 -7.65 -27.02
N PRO A 447 0.31 -7.22 -27.25
CA PRO A 447 -0.64 -6.98 -26.17
C PRO A 447 -0.93 -8.26 -25.40
N ILE A 448 -1.31 -8.12 -24.14
CA ILE A 448 -1.80 -9.18 -23.26
C ILE A 448 -3.20 -8.86 -22.78
N ALA A 449 -4.01 -9.89 -22.57
CA ALA A 449 -5.34 -9.76 -21.99
C ALA A 449 -5.41 -10.59 -20.70
N ILE A 450 -5.87 -9.98 -19.60
CA ILE A 450 -6.06 -10.68 -18.32
C ILE A 450 -7.11 -11.79 -18.45
N SER A 451 -8.07 -11.60 -19.36
CA SER A 451 -9.09 -12.59 -19.72
C SER A 451 -8.52 -13.86 -20.36
N ASP A 452 -7.23 -13.93 -20.72
CA ASP A 452 -6.61 -15.16 -21.23
C ASP A 452 -6.22 -16.13 -20.09
N ILE A 453 -6.16 -15.66 -18.83
CA ILE A 453 -5.81 -16.48 -17.67
C ILE A 453 -6.95 -17.46 -17.37
N ARG A 454 -6.67 -18.77 -17.43
CA ARG A 454 -7.59 -19.87 -17.08
C ARG A 454 -7.29 -20.54 -15.74
N THR A 455 -6.26 -20.07 -15.06
CA THR A 455 -5.77 -20.64 -13.81
C THR A 455 -6.60 -20.11 -12.63
N PRO A 456 -7.08 -20.97 -11.70
CA PRO A 456 -7.86 -20.53 -10.54
C PRO A 456 -7.14 -19.45 -9.71
N ILE A 457 -7.90 -18.42 -9.31
CA ILE A 457 -7.38 -17.25 -8.59
C ILE A 457 -7.91 -17.22 -7.15
N PHE A 458 -7.01 -16.96 -6.19
CA PHE A 458 -7.34 -16.60 -4.82
C PHE A 458 -6.94 -15.14 -4.58
N ALA A 459 -7.91 -14.24 -4.40
CA ALA A 459 -7.66 -12.81 -4.25
C ALA A 459 -8.00 -12.33 -2.83
N VAL A 460 -7.10 -11.57 -2.21
CA VAL A 460 -7.27 -11.04 -0.85
C VAL A 460 -7.24 -9.53 -0.89
N ALA A 461 -8.24 -8.90 -0.30
CA ALA A 461 -8.29 -7.45 -0.10
C ALA A 461 -8.49 -7.11 1.38
N THR A 462 -8.09 -5.89 1.77
CA THR A 462 -8.24 -5.42 3.15
C THR A 462 -9.25 -4.29 3.24
N GLY A 463 -10.16 -4.34 4.22
CA GLY A 463 -11.31 -3.44 4.29
C GLY A 463 -10.94 -1.96 4.50
N LYS A 464 -9.78 -1.69 5.11
CA LYS A 464 -9.26 -0.34 5.39
C LYS A 464 -8.01 -0.04 4.55
N ASP A 465 -7.89 -0.68 3.39
CA ASP A 465 -6.81 -0.40 2.45
C ASP A 465 -7.05 0.94 1.75
N HIS A 466 -6.08 1.84 1.84
CA HIS A 466 -6.07 3.10 1.07
C HIS A 466 -5.07 3.07 -0.09
N VAL A 467 -4.16 2.10 -0.10
CA VAL A 467 -3.13 1.91 -1.14
C VAL A 467 -3.74 1.13 -2.30
N ALA A 468 -4.44 0.04 -1.98
CA ALA A 468 -5.19 -0.79 -2.93
C ALA A 468 -6.62 -0.99 -2.41
N PRO A 469 -7.51 0.00 -2.57
CA PRO A 469 -8.88 -0.09 -2.05
C PRO A 469 -9.55 -1.40 -2.46
N TRP A 470 -10.19 -2.07 -1.53
CA TRP A 470 -10.71 -3.42 -1.78
C TRP A 470 -11.70 -3.48 -2.94
N LYS A 471 -12.44 -2.40 -3.22
CA LYS A 471 -13.34 -2.28 -4.37
C LYS A 471 -12.59 -2.26 -5.70
N SER A 472 -11.39 -1.69 -5.73
CA SER A 472 -10.48 -1.74 -6.88
C SER A 472 -9.95 -3.16 -7.08
N VAL A 473 -9.46 -3.80 -6.01
CA VAL A 473 -9.02 -5.21 -6.03
C VAL A 473 -10.15 -6.15 -6.47
N TYR A 474 -11.39 -5.89 -6.05
CA TYR A 474 -12.58 -6.67 -6.40
C TYR A 474 -12.89 -6.69 -7.91
N LYS A 475 -12.42 -5.69 -8.69
CA LYS A 475 -12.61 -5.65 -10.14
C LYS A 475 -11.97 -6.83 -10.87
N ILE A 476 -11.09 -7.60 -10.21
CA ILE A 476 -10.56 -8.86 -10.76
C ILE A 476 -11.70 -9.77 -11.27
N HIS A 477 -12.85 -9.81 -10.59
CA HIS A 477 -14.02 -10.63 -10.99
C HIS A 477 -14.62 -10.27 -12.36
N GLN A 478 -14.31 -9.09 -12.89
CA GLN A 478 -14.83 -8.56 -14.16
C GLN A 478 -13.88 -8.76 -15.33
N ILE A 479 -12.59 -9.04 -15.08
CA ILE A 479 -11.54 -9.01 -16.10
C ILE A 479 -10.86 -10.37 -16.31
N VAL A 480 -11.16 -11.38 -15.48
CA VAL A 480 -10.67 -12.75 -15.61
C VAL A 480 -11.80 -13.72 -15.99
N ASP A 481 -11.47 -14.72 -16.78
CA ASP A 481 -12.36 -15.82 -17.21
C ASP A 481 -11.93 -17.13 -16.51
N THR A 482 -12.07 -17.16 -15.18
CA THR A 482 -11.72 -18.30 -14.32
C THR A 482 -12.42 -18.19 -12.97
N ASP A 483 -12.41 -19.27 -12.20
CA ASP A 483 -12.87 -19.27 -10.81
C ASP A 483 -12.04 -18.31 -9.95
N VAL A 484 -12.73 -17.48 -9.16
CA VAL A 484 -12.13 -16.52 -8.23
C VAL A 484 -12.65 -16.79 -6.82
N THR A 485 -11.77 -17.24 -5.93
CA THR A 485 -12.01 -17.21 -4.49
C THR A 485 -11.56 -15.87 -3.94
N PHE A 486 -12.49 -15.04 -3.46
CA PHE A 486 -12.21 -13.71 -2.94
C PHE A 486 -12.35 -13.66 -1.43
N VAL A 487 -11.38 -13.02 -0.77
CA VAL A 487 -11.34 -12.79 0.66
C VAL A 487 -11.29 -11.29 0.94
N LEU A 488 -12.17 -10.84 1.83
CA LEU A 488 -12.12 -9.50 2.42
C LEU A 488 -11.80 -9.61 3.91
N THR A 489 -10.64 -9.11 4.32
CA THR A 489 -10.20 -9.15 5.73
C THR A 489 -10.12 -7.76 6.35
N ASN A 490 -10.16 -7.69 7.68
CA ASN A 490 -10.04 -6.42 8.40
C ASN A 490 -8.58 -5.96 8.56
N GLY A 491 -8.41 -4.64 8.71
CA GLY A 491 -7.09 -3.99 8.79
C GLY A 491 -6.77 -3.18 7.55
N GLY A 492 -5.63 -2.49 7.57
CA GLY A 492 -5.09 -1.76 6.43
C GLY A 492 -4.16 -2.63 5.58
N HIS A 493 -3.58 -2.04 4.53
CA HIS A 493 -2.81 -2.72 3.48
C HIS A 493 -1.91 -3.87 3.97
N ASN A 494 -0.91 -3.57 4.78
CA ASN A 494 0.02 -4.58 5.30
C ASN A 494 -0.59 -5.37 6.48
N ALA A 495 -1.24 -4.66 7.41
CA ALA A 495 -1.74 -5.25 8.64
C ALA A 495 -2.87 -6.27 8.43
N GLY A 496 -3.62 -6.19 7.33
CA GLY A 496 -4.63 -7.20 6.96
C GLY A 496 -4.02 -8.42 6.28
N ILE A 497 -2.87 -8.28 5.61
CA ILE A 497 -2.15 -9.38 4.96
C ILE A 497 -1.28 -10.16 5.95
N VAL A 498 -0.55 -9.46 6.82
CA VAL A 498 0.15 -10.06 7.98
C VAL A 498 -0.90 -10.39 9.04
N ASN A 499 -1.41 -11.62 8.97
CA ASN A 499 -2.61 -12.05 9.66
C ASN A 499 -2.42 -13.48 10.17
N GLU A 500 -1.44 -13.69 11.05
CA GLU A 500 -1.14 -15.01 11.60
C GLU A 500 -2.32 -15.60 12.40
N PRO A 501 -2.52 -16.93 12.36
CA PRO A 501 -3.50 -17.60 13.20
C PRO A 501 -3.28 -17.30 14.69
N GLY A 502 -4.39 -17.04 15.40
CA GLY A 502 -4.37 -16.72 16.83
C GLY A 502 -4.21 -15.23 17.16
N HIS A 503 -3.97 -14.35 16.18
CA HIS A 503 -3.95 -12.91 16.44
C HIS A 503 -5.36 -12.40 16.81
N PRO A 504 -5.53 -11.66 17.92
CA PRO A 504 -6.84 -11.23 18.39
C PRO A 504 -7.51 -10.23 17.43
N ARG A 505 -8.84 -10.26 17.36
CA ARG A 505 -9.70 -9.33 16.59
C ARG A 505 -9.46 -9.37 15.08
N ARG A 506 -9.00 -10.50 14.54
CA ARG A 506 -8.94 -10.76 13.10
C ARG A 506 -10.23 -11.40 12.66
N HIS A 507 -10.75 -10.96 11.52
CA HIS A 507 -11.88 -11.59 10.86
C HIS A 507 -11.79 -11.39 9.35
N TYR A 508 -12.52 -12.22 8.62
CA TYR A 508 -12.60 -12.17 7.18
C TYR A 508 -13.96 -12.64 6.68
N GLN A 509 -14.25 -12.31 5.43
CA GLN A 509 -15.34 -12.84 4.63
C GLN A 509 -14.73 -13.54 3.43
N ILE A 510 -15.32 -14.65 2.98
CA ILE A 510 -14.80 -15.44 1.85
C ILE A 510 -15.94 -15.97 1.00
N ALA A 511 -15.78 -15.92 -0.32
CA ALA A 511 -16.68 -16.57 -1.26
C ALA A 511 -15.94 -16.95 -2.55
N THR A 512 -16.46 -17.94 -3.27
CA THR A 512 -15.95 -18.29 -4.61
C THR A 512 -17.00 -17.96 -5.66
N LYS A 513 -16.60 -17.18 -6.67
CA LYS A 513 -17.33 -16.99 -7.92
C LYS A 513 -16.80 -18.01 -8.93
N LEU A 514 -17.68 -18.84 -9.47
CA LEU A 514 -17.35 -19.71 -10.60
C LEU A 514 -17.36 -18.91 -11.91
N ASP A 515 -16.63 -19.37 -12.92
CA ASP A 515 -16.52 -18.69 -14.22
C ASP A 515 -17.88 -18.31 -14.84
N ASN A 516 -18.89 -19.19 -14.71
CA ASN A 516 -20.23 -18.99 -15.25
C ASN A 516 -21.18 -18.18 -14.34
N ASP A 517 -20.74 -17.77 -13.15
CA ASP A 517 -21.59 -17.02 -12.22
C ASP A 517 -21.77 -15.57 -12.64
N LYS A 518 -22.94 -15.01 -12.31
CA LYS A 518 -23.22 -13.59 -12.55
C LYS A 518 -22.38 -12.72 -11.61
N PHE A 519 -21.96 -11.57 -12.13
CA PHE A 519 -21.31 -10.55 -11.32
C PHE A 519 -22.23 -10.05 -10.20
N VAL A 520 -21.68 -9.95 -8.99
CA VAL A 520 -22.33 -9.33 -7.83
C VAL A 520 -21.56 -8.04 -7.51
N PRO A 521 -22.23 -6.87 -7.39
CA PRO A 521 -21.57 -5.63 -6.97
C PRO A 521 -20.81 -5.80 -5.65
N PRO A 522 -19.65 -5.15 -5.47
CA PRO A 522 -18.77 -5.38 -4.30
C PRO A 522 -19.48 -5.14 -2.97
N GLN A 523 -20.28 -4.08 -2.87
CA GLN A 523 -21.00 -3.75 -1.63
C GLN A 523 -22.03 -4.83 -1.28
N GLU A 524 -22.80 -5.27 -2.27
CA GLU A 524 -23.77 -6.35 -2.10
C GLU A 524 -23.07 -7.69 -1.80
N TRP A 525 -21.90 -7.94 -2.39
CA TRP A 525 -21.08 -9.11 -2.05
C TRP A 525 -20.70 -9.11 -0.57
N ALA A 526 -20.20 -7.98 -0.04
CA ALA A 526 -19.79 -7.84 1.35
C ALA A 526 -20.97 -7.96 2.33
N GLU A 527 -22.16 -7.49 1.96
CA GLU A 527 -23.38 -7.61 2.78
C GLU A 527 -23.94 -9.03 2.81
N ARG A 528 -23.68 -9.83 1.76
CA ARG A 528 -24.16 -11.22 1.65
C ARG A 528 -23.28 -12.25 2.37
N GLN A 529 -22.02 -11.95 2.64
CA GLN A 529 -21.08 -12.91 3.23
C GLN A 529 -21.09 -12.82 4.75
N ASP A 530 -21.13 -13.98 5.41
CA ASP A 530 -20.93 -14.06 6.86
C ASP A 530 -19.49 -13.70 7.22
N VAL A 531 -19.33 -13.01 8.36
CA VAL A 531 -18.02 -12.70 8.93
C VAL A 531 -17.52 -13.91 9.72
N VAL A 532 -16.34 -14.40 9.37
CA VAL A 532 -15.64 -15.49 10.05
C VAL A 532 -14.52 -14.90 10.92
N GLU A 533 -14.55 -15.22 12.21
CA GLU A 533 -13.48 -14.84 13.14
C GLU A 533 -12.23 -15.69 12.89
N GLY A 534 -11.05 -15.06 12.99
CA GLY A 534 -9.76 -15.70 12.82
C GLY A 534 -8.97 -15.21 11.60
N SER A 535 -7.95 -15.99 11.25
CA SER A 535 -7.03 -15.68 10.16
C SER A 535 -7.53 -16.23 8.83
N TRP A 536 -7.41 -15.44 7.76
CA TRP A 536 -7.68 -15.93 6.40
C TRP A 536 -6.54 -16.82 5.85
N TRP A 537 -5.40 -16.91 6.51
CA TRP A 537 -4.31 -17.81 6.09
C TRP A 537 -4.74 -19.28 6.12
N GLU A 538 -5.62 -19.65 7.06
CA GLU A 538 -6.14 -21.01 7.23
C GLU A 538 -6.96 -21.47 6.00
N PRO A 539 -8.04 -20.77 5.57
CA PRO A 539 -8.77 -21.17 4.36
C PRO A 539 -7.93 -21.02 3.07
N TRP A 540 -6.94 -20.12 3.04
CA TRP A 540 -6.00 -20.04 1.91
C TRP A 540 -5.11 -21.28 1.83
N GLN A 541 -4.58 -21.75 2.96
CA GLN A 541 -3.81 -22.98 3.05
C GLN A 541 -4.64 -24.19 2.62
N GLU A 542 -5.89 -24.29 3.09
CA GLU A 542 -6.80 -25.35 2.67
C GLU A 542 -7.06 -25.32 1.15
N TRP A 543 -7.21 -24.12 0.58
CA TRP A 543 -7.39 -23.93 -0.86
C TRP A 543 -6.15 -24.35 -1.67
N LEU A 544 -4.94 -24.04 -1.19
CA LEU A 544 -3.69 -24.49 -1.82
C LEU A 544 -3.57 -26.02 -1.80
N VAL A 545 -3.85 -26.66 -0.65
CA VAL A 545 -3.82 -28.12 -0.52
C VAL A 545 -4.84 -28.78 -1.43
N LYS A 546 -6.07 -28.24 -1.51
CA LYS A 546 -7.13 -28.75 -2.40
C LYS A 546 -6.72 -28.70 -3.88
N ASN A 547 -5.91 -27.72 -4.26
CA ASN A 547 -5.38 -27.56 -5.62
C ASN A 547 -4.04 -28.28 -5.86
N SER A 548 -3.46 -28.91 -4.83
CA SER A 548 -2.22 -29.67 -4.92
C SER A 548 -2.48 -31.14 -5.27
N SER A 549 -1.49 -31.80 -5.87
CA SER A 549 -1.57 -33.21 -6.30
C SER A 549 -1.20 -34.21 -5.19
N GLY A 550 -1.18 -33.76 -3.93
CA GLY A 550 -0.84 -34.56 -2.75
C GLY A 550 0.58 -34.35 -2.22
N LYS A 551 0.95 -35.11 -1.19
CA LYS A 551 2.20 -34.93 -0.43
C LYS A 551 3.35 -35.78 -0.98
N VAL A 552 4.55 -35.18 -1.10
CA VAL A 552 5.81 -35.79 -1.55
C VAL A 552 6.93 -35.57 -0.52
N ASN A 553 8.09 -36.20 -0.73
CA ASN A 553 9.28 -35.86 0.06
C ASN A 553 9.77 -34.45 -0.34
N PRO A 554 10.29 -33.65 0.60
CA PRO A 554 10.80 -32.33 0.28
C PRO A 554 11.94 -32.38 -0.74
N PRO A 555 12.00 -31.43 -1.70
CA PRO A 555 13.11 -31.33 -2.64
C PRO A 555 14.39 -30.89 -1.92
N SER A 556 15.55 -31.06 -2.58
CA SER A 556 16.79 -30.46 -2.11
C SER A 556 16.72 -28.93 -2.17
N LEU A 557 17.54 -28.26 -1.37
CA LEU A 557 17.78 -26.83 -1.51
C LEU A 557 18.63 -26.59 -2.77
N GLY A 558 18.02 -26.04 -3.79
CA GLY A 558 18.60 -25.90 -5.12
C GLY A 558 18.89 -27.25 -5.77
N THR A 559 19.70 -27.19 -6.81
CA THR A 559 20.30 -28.39 -7.43
C THR A 559 21.63 -28.73 -6.74
N PRO A 560 22.01 -30.02 -6.60
CA PRO A 560 23.30 -30.38 -6.00
C PRO A 560 24.53 -29.76 -6.67
N LYS A 561 24.45 -29.52 -7.99
CA LYS A 561 25.47 -28.87 -8.84
C LYS A 561 24.78 -28.17 -10.00
N GLY A 562 25.43 -27.17 -10.59
CA GLY A 562 24.94 -26.42 -11.75
C GLY A 562 24.45 -25.03 -11.40
N ASP A 563 23.65 -24.44 -12.29
CA ASP A 563 23.26 -23.03 -12.25
C ASP A 563 22.35 -22.66 -11.06
N TYR A 564 21.77 -23.66 -10.39
CA TYR A 564 20.88 -23.47 -9.23
C TYR A 564 21.43 -24.09 -7.94
N ALA A 565 22.75 -24.26 -7.83
CA ALA A 565 23.36 -24.66 -6.58
C ALA A 565 23.21 -23.55 -5.52
N PRO A 566 23.03 -23.89 -4.23
CA PRO A 566 22.95 -22.90 -3.15
C PRO A 566 24.15 -21.94 -3.16
N ILE A 567 23.87 -20.63 -3.14
CA ILE A 567 24.86 -19.56 -3.23
C ILE A 567 25.26 -19.07 -1.83
N CYS A 568 24.27 -18.69 -1.02
CA CYS A 568 24.45 -18.26 0.36
C CYS A 568 23.17 -18.50 1.17
N ASP A 569 23.23 -18.25 2.48
CA ASP A 569 22.07 -18.38 3.37
C ASP A 569 21.04 -17.27 3.12
N ALA A 570 19.75 -17.59 3.31
CA ALA A 570 18.71 -16.58 3.46
C ALA A 570 19.06 -15.68 4.68
N PRO A 571 18.76 -14.36 4.64
CA PRO A 571 17.86 -13.67 3.72
C PRO A 571 18.52 -13.20 2.40
N GLY A 572 19.74 -13.64 2.10
CA GLY A 572 20.46 -13.27 0.89
C GLY A 572 21.32 -12.01 1.06
N THR A 573 21.68 -11.38 -0.05
CA THR A 573 22.54 -10.18 -0.04
C THR A 573 21.81 -8.93 -0.51
N TYR A 574 20.82 -9.05 -1.40
CA TYR A 574 20.08 -7.90 -1.94
C TYR A 574 19.19 -7.22 -0.90
N VAL A 575 18.72 -7.97 0.10
CA VAL A 575 17.93 -7.42 1.20
C VAL A 575 18.71 -6.39 2.05
N PHE A 576 20.05 -6.43 2.02
CA PHE A 576 20.91 -5.53 2.78
C PHE A 576 21.36 -4.30 1.98
N GLU A 577 20.92 -4.16 0.73
CA GLU A 577 21.25 -3.00 -0.09
C GLU A 577 20.43 -1.77 0.34
N GLU A 578 21.10 -0.63 0.43
CA GLU A 578 20.54 0.67 0.86
C GLU A 578 20.31 1.61 -0.31
#